data_AF-A0A086M3W6-F1
#
_entry.id   AF-A0A086M3W6-F1
#
_cell.length_a   1.000
_cell.length_b   1.000
_cell.length_c   1.000
_cell.angle_alpha   90.00
_cell.angle_beta   90.00
_cell.angle_gamma   90.00
#
_symmetry.space_group_name_H-M   'P 1'
#
loop_
_entity.id
_entity.type
_entity.pdbx_description
1 polymer ?
#
loop_
_entity_poly.entity_id
_entity_poly.type
_entity_poly.pdbx_seq_one_letter_code
_entity_poly.pdbx_strand_id
1 'polypeptide(L)'
;MNVFEKSRHVSSLLRTVAASDCISCTQERRREVLTLDVDGKSAEDILECARVYIEKDGRFFNFLKSERQSLLEREAELQRELQEAQRKKAEEEQLAREEERLVLAERRRRDLHRLEKISQHEREVIMARSIPLRRYLMQAVVPALSEGLLQVCRVMPEDPVDFLAEFLLAEAQKTANCLPTEL
;
A
#
# COMPACT_ATOMS: atom_id res chain seq x y z
N MET A 1 54.73 65.10 8.12
CA MET A 1 55.97 64.67 8.78
C MET A 1 55.61 63.80 9.98
N ASN A 2 56.05 62.55 9.95
CA ASN A 2 56.21 61.59 11.06
C ASN A 2 55.00 61.17 11.90
N VAL A 3 54.12 60.34 11.33
CA VAL A 3 53.29 59.37 12.11
C VAL A 3 53.67 57.91 11.76
N PHE A 4 54.58 57.70 10.79
CA PHE A 4 54.96 56.38 10.28
C PHE A 4 56.10 55.66 11.04
N GLU A 5 56.78 56.33 11.98
CA GLU A 5 57.92 55.73 12.70
C GLU A 5 57.53 55.01 14.00
N LYS A 6 56.43 55.39 14.67
CA LYS A 6 56.04 54.76 15.95
C LYS A 6 55.37 53.39 15.82
N SER A 7 54.83 53.05 14.64
CA SER A 7 54.16 51.75 14.43
C SER A 7 55.16 50.58 14.23
N ARG A 8 56.40 50.88 13.80
CA ARG A 8 57.44 49.86 13.59
C ARG A 8 58.03 49.29 14.89
N HIS A 9 58.02 50.04 15.99
CA HIS A 9 58.61 49.59 17.25
C HIS A 9 57.65 48.73 18.09
N VAL A 10 56.34 48.94 18.02
CA VAL A 10 55.37 48.12 18.79
C VAL A 10 55.16 46.75 18.11
N SER A 11 55.28 46.68 16.78
CA SER A 11 55.22 45.42 16.04
C SER A 11 56.48 44.56 16.19
N SER A 12 57.65 45.14 16.56
CA SER A 12 58.85 44.36 16.82
C SER A 12 58.83 43.72 18.22
N LEU A 13 58.39 44.44 19.25
CA LEU A 13 58.39 43.92 20.64
C LEU A 13 57.37 42.80 20.89
N LEU A 14 56.18 42.84 20.26
CA LEU A 14 55.23 41.73 20.32
C LEU A 14 55.67 40.50 19.51
N ARG A 15 56.61 40.67 18.56
CA ARG A 15 57.20 39.57 17.79
C ARG A 15 58.28 38.84 18.58
N THR A 16 58.93 39.49 19.55
CA THR A 16 60.07 38.92 20.29
C THR A 16 59.65 38.10 21.52
N VAL A 17 58.55 38.47 22.19
CA VAL A 17 58.15 37.77 23.43
C VAL A 17 57.55 36.39 23.14
N ALA A 18 56.75 36.25 22.08
CA ALA A 18 56.23 34.94 21.67
C ALA A 18 57.31 34.02 21.05
N ALA A 19 58.40 34.59 20.52
CA ALA A 19 59.51 33.83 19.95
C ALA A 19 60.35 33.15 21.04
N SER A 20 60.52 33.78 22.21
CA SER A 20 61.46 33.32 23.25
C SER A 20 61.03 31.99 23.89
N ASP A 21 59.73 31.81 24.16
CA ASP A 21 59.19 30.58 24.76
C ASP A 21 59.10 29.41 23.75
N CYS A 22 58.96 29.72 22.47
CA CYS A 22 58.99 28.69 21.42
C CYS A 22 60.43 28.17 21.18
N ILE A 23 61.43 29.05 21.32
CA ILE A 23 62.86 28.72 21.11
C ILE A 23 63.42 27.85 22.24
N SER A 24 62.99 28.05 23.49
CA SER A 24 63.40 27.18 24.61
C SER A 24 62.85 25.76 24.45
N CYS A 25 61.60 25.62 24.02
CA CYS A 25 60.95 24.33 23.76
C CYS A 25 61.63 23.53 22.64
N THR A 26 62.14 24.19 21.60
CA THR A 26 62.85 23.53 20.48
C THR A 26 64.28 23.11 20.84
N GLN A 27 64.99 23.90 21.67
CA GLN A 27 66.32 23.51 22.18
C GLN A 27 66.25 22.30 23.13
N GLU A 28 65.30 22.28 24.06
CA GLU A 28 65.11 21.18 25.02
C GLU A 28 64.82 19.83 24.32
N ARG A 29 64.08 19.87 23.20
CA ARG A 29 63.66 18.68 22.45
C ARG A 29 64.54 18.35 21.23
N ARG A 30 65.69 19.03 21.06
CA ARG A 30 66.59 18.89 19.89
C ARG A 30 65.86 18.95 18.54
N ARG A 31 64.90 19.87 18.37
CA ARG A 31 64.25 20.08 17.08
C ARG A 31 64.97 21.20 16.33
N GLU A 32 65.47 20.88 15.14
CA GLU A 32 66.08 21.83 14.21
C GLU A 32 65.06 22.93 13.85
N VAL A 33 65.44 24.18 13.62
CA VAL A 33 64.48 25.24 13.22
C VAL A 33 64.64 25.51 11.72
N LEU A 34 63.56 25.41 10.93
CA LEU A 34 63.59 25.72 9.50
C LEU A 34 63.39 27.23 9.28
N THR A 35 64.40 27.89 8.70
CA THR A 35 64.31 29.28 8.26
C THR A 35 64.15 29.31 6.74
N LEU A 36 63.01 29.78 6.25
CA LEU A 36 62.73 29.92 4.82
C LEU A 36 62.87 31.38 4.40
N ASP A 37 63.74 31.62 3.42
CA ASP A 37 63.86 32.91 2.75
C ASP A 37 62.73 33.05 1.71
N VAL A 38 61.95 34.12 1.82
CA VAL A 38 60.71 34.37 1.07
C VAL A 38 60.97 35.23 -0.17
N ASP A 39 62.13 35.88 -0.23
CA ASP A 39 62.47 36.80 -1.30
C ASP A 39 62.92 36.03 -2.55
N GLY A 40 62.11 36.12 -3.63
CA GLY A 40 62.46 35.58 -4.95
C GLY A 40 62.15 34.10 -5.21
N LYS A 41 61.44 33.40 -4.31
CA LYS A 41 61.00 32.00 -4.50
C LYS A 41 59.51 31.89 -4.80
N SER A 42 59.12 30.89 -5.58
CA SER A 42 57.71 30.57 -5.80
C SER A 42 57.07 30.09 -4.49
N ALA A 43 55.77 30.35 -4.31
CA ALA A 43 55.02 29.83 -3.18
C ALA A 43 55.10 28.30 -3.11
N GLU A 44 55.20 27.63 -4.26
CA GLU A 44 55.34 26.18 -4.40
C GLU A 44 56.68 25.68 -3.81
N ASP A 45 57.78 26.40 -4.07
CA ASP A 45 59.11 26.03 -3.59
C ASP A 45 59.23 26.16 -2.06
N ILE A 46 58.60 27.21 -1.51
CA ILE A 46 58.54 27.47 -0.07
C ILE A 46 57.74 26.36 0.62
N LEU A 47 56.62 25.95 0.02
CA LEU A 47 55.77 24.88 0.53
C LEU A 47 56.45 23.50 0.46
N GLU A 48 57.20 23.21 -0.61
CA GLU A 48 57.94 21.95 -0.73
C GLU A 48 59.05 21.86 0.34
N CYS A 49 59.76 22.96 0.59
CA CYS A 49 60.78 23.01 1.64
C CYS A 49 60.17 22.82 3.05
N ALA A 50 59.01 23.43 3.32
CA ALA A 50 58.28 23.22 4.56
C ALA A 50 57.82 21.76 4.71
N ARG A 51 57.34 21.15 3.62
CA ARG A 51 56.90 19.75 3.57
C ARG A 51 58.04 18.77 3.88
N VAL A 52 59.18 18.91 3.21
CA VAL A 52 60.35 18.04 3.41
C VAL A 52 60.83 18.06 4.86
N TYR A 53 60.83 19.25 5.48
CA TYR A 53 61.21 19.41 6.88
C TYR A 53 60.19 18.77 7.85
N ILE A 54 58.89 18.88 7.58
CA ILE A 54 57.83 18.24 8.39
C ILE A 54 57.88 16.70 8.25
N GLU A 55 58.12 16.18 7.05
CA GLU A 55 58.16 14.73 6.78
C GLU A 55 59.46 14.05 7.26
N LYS A 56 60.49 14.81 7.65
CA LYS A 56 61.78 14.30 8.14
C LYS A 56 61.64 13.38 9.36
N ASP A 57 60.69 13.65 10.24
CA ASP A 57 60.42 12.87 11.46
C ASP A 57 59.36 11.76 11.24
N GLY A 58 58.87 11.58 10.01
CA GLY A 58 57.91 10.54 9.61
C GLY A 58 56.77 11.05 8.74
N ARG A 59 56.07 10.13 8.06
CA ARG A 59 54.83 10.47 7.36
C ARG A 59 53.74 10.83 8.37
N PHE A 60 53.17 12.02 8.24
CA PHE A 60 52.05 12.43 9.07
C PHE A 60 50.78 11.67 8.67
N PHE A 61 49.97 11.32 9.67
CA PHE A 61 48.64 10.77 9.42
C PHE A 61 47.67 11.93 9.14
N ASN A 62 46.91 11.81 8.06
CA ASN A 62 45.83 12.75 7.81
C ASN A 62 44.70 12.44 8.81
N PHE A 63 44.48 13.34 9.78
CA PHE A 63 43.42 13.22 10.78
C PHE A 63 42.05 13.71 10.27
N LEU A 64 42.02 14.30 9.07
CA LEU A 64 40.79 14.68 8.39
C LEU A 64 40.36 13.52 7.49
N LYS A 65 39.05 13.31 7.40
CA LYS A 65 38.49 12.41 6.39
C LYS A 65 38.91 12.92 5.02
N SER A 66 39.40 12.02 4.18
CA SER A 66 39.62 12.34 2.77
C SER A 66 38.28 12.76 2.15
N GLU A 67 38.27 13.74 1.25
CA GLU A 67 37.06 14.16 0.54
C GLU A 67 36.31 12.95 -0.05
N ARG A 68 37.05 11.96 -0.59
CA ARG A 68 36.48 10.71 -1.11
C ARG A 68 35.74 9.90 -0.04
N GLN A 69 36.24 9.84 1.20
CA GLN A 69 35.58 9.11 2.29
C GLN A 69 34.30 9.82 2.75
N SER A 70 34.35 11.14 2.86
CA SER A 70 33.18 11.95 3.22
C SER A 70 32.07 11.85 2.18
N LEU A 71 32.42 11.79 0.88
CA LEU A 71 31.45 11.59 -0.21
C LEU A 71 30.80 10.21 -0.14
N LEU A 72 31.57 9.15 0.07
CA LEU A 72 31.05 7.78 0.19
C LEU A 72 30.09 7.60 1.38
N GLU A 73 30.40 8.22 2.53
CA GLU A 73 29.49 8.20 3.68
C GLU A 73 28.18 8.94 3.38
N ARG A 74 28.27 10.11 2.73
CA ARG A 74 27.10 10.91 2.31
C ARG A 74 26.20 10.12 1.34
N GLU A 75 26.82 9.44 0.38
CA GLU A 75 26.11 8.58 -0.58
C GLU A 75 25.44 7.39 0.12
N ALA A 76 26.12 6.76 1.08
CA ALA A 76 25.56 5.65 1.84
C ALA A 76 24.38 6.09 2.74
N GLU A 77 24.46 7.28 3.35
CA GLU A 77 23.36 7.89 4.11
C GLU A 77 22.15 8.16 3.20
N LEU A 78 22.37 8.83 2.06
CA LEU A 78 21.32 9.08 1.08
C LEU A 78 20.67 7.79 0.56
N GLN A 79 21.46 6.73 0.35
CA GLN A 79 20.95 5.42 -0.06
C GLN A 79 20.07 4.79 1.02
N ARG A 80 20.46 4.88 2.30
CA ARG A 80 19.65 4.39 3.43
C ARG A 80 18.34 5.15 3.54
N GLU A 81 18.39 6.48 3.45
CA GLU A 81 17.19 7.33 3.47
C GLU A 81 16.25 6.99 2.31
N LEU A 82 16.78 6.80 1.10
CA LEU A 82 16.01 6.36 -0.06
C LEU A 82 15.37 4.99 0.16
N GLN A 83 16.10 4.02 0.69
CA GLN A 83 15.57 2.70 0.98
C GLN A 83 14.49 2.73 2.06
N GLU A 84 14.68 3.50 3.13
CA GLU A 84 13.67 3.68 4.18
C GLU A 84 12.42 4.37 3.64
N ALA A 85 12.58 5.43 2.83
CA ALA A 85 11.46 6.11 2.19
C ALA A 85 10.71 5.18 1.23
N GLN A 86 11.42 4.33 0.48
CA GLN A 86 10.81 3.32 -0.40
C GLN A 86 10.05 2.26 0.39
N ARG A 87 10.61 1.78 1.51
CA ARG A 87 9.94 0.80 2.39
C ARG A 87 8.66 1.38 2.99
N LYS A 88 8.72 2.59 3.54
CA LYS A 88 7.54 3.29 4.09
C LYS A 88 6.45 3.46 3.03
N LYS A 89 6.81 3.92 1.83
CA LYS A 89 5.86 4.03 0.71
C LYS A 89 5.25 2.69 0.32
N ALA A 90 6.05 1.63 0.27
CA ALA A 90 5.55 0.30 -0.05
C ALA A 90 4.62 -0.25 1.04
N GLU A 91 4.92 -0.02 2.31
CA GLU A 91 4.07 -0.40 3.46
C GLU A 91 2.75 0.37 3.44
N GLU A 92 2.79 1.70 3.21
CA GLU A 92 1.59 2.54 3.07
C GLU A 92 0.72 2.08 1.90
N GLU A 93 1.34 1.77 0.75
CA GLU A 93 0.60 1.28 -0.42
C GLU A 93 -0.01 -0.11 -0.17
N GLN A 94 0.69 -1.00 0.54
CA GLN A 94 0.13 -2.29 0.94
C GLN A 94 -1.06 -2.12 1.88
N LEU A 95 -0.93 -1.28 2.90
CA LEU A 95 -2.02 -0.99 3.83
C LEU A 95 -3.24 -0.41 3.11
N ALA A 96 -3.04 0.57 2.23
CA ALA A 96 -4.12 1.17 1.44
C ALA A 96 -4.82 0.13 0.55
N ARG A 97 -4.05 -0.77 -0.09
CA ARG A 97 -4.62 -1.86 -0.89
C ARG A 97 -5.41 -2.85 -0.03
N GLU A 98 -4.94 -3.17 1.18
CA GLU A 98 -5.66 -4.05 2.10
C GLU A 98 -6.97 -3.44 2.59
N GLU A 99 -6.95 -2.16 2.99
CA GLU A 99 -8.14 -1.41 3.38
C GLU A 99 -9.18 -1.36 2.25
N GLU A 100 -8.75 -1.04 1.02
CA GLU A 100 -9.64 -1.04 -0.15
C GLU A 100 -10.26 -2.43 -0.38
N ARG A 101 -9.47 -3.51 -0.26
CA ARG A 101 -9.96 -4.88 -0.39
C ARG A 101 -10.99 -5.22 0.67
N LEU A 102 -10.79 -4.79 1.91
CA LEU A 102 -11.74 -5.00 3.00
C LEU A 102 -13.06 -4.24 2.76
N VAL A 103 -12.99 -2.98 2.35
CA VAL A 103 -14.18 -2.17 2.02
C VAL A 103 -14.96 -2.80 0.86
N LEU A 104 -14.27 -3.23 -0.20
CA LEU A 104 -14.90 -3.91 -1.33
C LEU A 104 -15.52 -5.25 -0.92
N ALA A 105 -14.86 -6.03 -0.06
CA ALA A 105 -15.39 -7.28 0.45
C ALA A 105 -16.66 -7.07 1.29
N GLU A 106 -16.66 -6.03 2.15
CA GLU A 106 -17.83 -5.70 2.95
C GLU A 106 -19.01 -5.25 2.08
N ARG A 107 -18.74 -4.40 1.08
CA ARG A 107 -19.75 -3.97 0.10
C ARG A 107 -20.35 -5.16 -0.63
N ARG A 108 -19.50 -6.07 -1.16
CA ARG A 108 -19.97 -7.30 -1.80
C ARG A 108 -20.84 -8.15 -0.87
N ARG A 109 -20.46 -8.29 0.40
CA ARG A 109 -21.26 -9.04 1.38
C ARG A 109 -22.64 -8.41 1.59
N ARG A 110 -22.69 -7.07 1.72
CA ARG A 110 -23.96 -6.33 1.87
C ARG A 110 -24.84 -6.49 0.62
N ASP A 111 -24.25 -6.41 -0.56
CA ASP A 111 -24.96 -6.56 -1.83
C ASP A 111 -25.51 -7.98 -2.01
N LEU A 112 -24.72 -9.02 -1.71
CA LEU A 112 -25.16 -10.41 -1.74
C LEU A 112 -26.34 -10.65 -0.79
N HIS A 113 -26.25 -10.16 0.45
CA HIS A 113 -27.34 -10.28 1.42
C HIS A 113 -28.62 -9.58 0.95
N ARG A 114 -28.48 -8.42 0.30
CA ARG A 114 -29.62 -7.70 -0.29
C ARG A 114 -30.25 -8.49 -1.43
N LEU A 115 -29.44 -9.05 -2.32
CA LEU A 115 -29.92 -9.86 -3.45
C LEU A 115 -30.62 -11.13 -2.97
N GLU A 116 -30.11 -11.79 -1.93
CA GLU A 116 -30.75 -12.96 -1.35
C GLU A 116 -32.16 -12.63 -0.83
N LYS A 117 -32.29 -11.53 -0.08
CA LYS A 117 -33.59 -11.05 0.40
C LYS A 117 -34.56 -10.74 -0.74
N ILE A 118 -34.07 -10.11 -1.80
CA ILE A 118 -34.88 -9.83 -3.00
C ILE A 118 -35.34 -11.14 -3.64
N SER A 119 -34.44 -12.10 -3.82
CA SER A 119 -34.78 -13.40 -4.41
C SER A 119 -35.81 -14.18 -3.58
N GLN A 120 -35.68 -14.17 -2.26
CA GLN A 120 -36.66 -14.78 -1.36
C GLN A 120 -38.02 -14.09 -1.50
N HIS A 121 -38.05 -12.76 -1.47
CA HIS A 121 -39.28 -12.00 -1.62
C HIS A 121 -39.95 -12.23 -2.99
N GLU A 122 -39.18 -12.27 -4.08
CA GLU A 122 -39.68 -12.57 -5.42
C GLU A 122 -40.33 -13.96 -5.48
N ARG A 123 -39.71 -14.97 -4.86
CA ARG A 123 -40.28 -16.33 -4.76
C ARG A 123 -41.59 -16.32 -3.98
N GLU A 124 -41.64 -15.62 -2.86
CA GLU A 124 -42.86 -15.47 -2.05
C GLU A 124 -43.98 -14.80 -2.84
N VAL A 125 -43.68 -13.73 -3.58
CA VAL A 125 -44.66 -13.04 -4.44
C VAL A 125 -45.18 -13.95 -5.54
N ILE A 126 -44.32 -14.71 -6.20
CA ILE A 126 -44.73 -15.69 -7.23
C ILE A 126 -45.63 -16.77 -6.61
N MET A 127 -45.24 -17.30 -5.44
CA MET A 127 -46.04 -18.28 -4.72
C MET A 127 -47.41 -17.72 -4.35
N ALA A 128 -47.46 -16.51 -3.79
CA ALA A 128 -48.70 -15.84 -3.40
C ALA A 128 -49.62 -15.60 -4.61
N ARG A 129 -49.07 -15.16 -5.75
CA ARG A 129 -49.82 -15.00 -7.00
C ARG A 129 -50.37 -16.32 -7.54
N SER A 130 -49.70 -17.44 -7.26
CA SER A 130 -50.17 -18.78 -7.68
C SER A 130 -51.29 -19.36 -6.80
N ILE A 131 -51.54 -18.79 -5.60
CA ILE A 131 -52.53 -19.33 -4.65
C ILE A 131 -53.94 -19.41 -5.23
N PRO A 132 -54.50 -18.35 -5.87
CA PRO A 132 -55.86 -18.40 -6.39
C PRO A 132 -56.05 -19.47 -7.47
N LEU A 133 -55.09 -19.58 -8.38
CA LEU A 133 -55.11 -20.61 -9.42
C LEU A 133 -54.99 -22.01 -8.82
N ARG A 134 -54.06 -22.22 -7.88
CA ARG A 134 -53.90 -23.51 -7.19
C ARG A 134 -55.18 -23.90 -6.46
N ARG A 135 -55.81 -22.94 -5.77
CA ARG A 135 -57.09 -23.16 -5.08
C ARG A 135 -58.19 -23.56 -6.06
N TYR A 136 -58.31 -22.86 -7.18
CA TYR A 136 -59.27 -23.22 -8.23
C TYR A 136 -59.03 -24.63 -8.75
N LEU A 137 -57.79 -24.98 -9.10
CA LEU A 137 -57.43 -26.30 -9.57
C LEU A 137 -57.75 -27.38 -8.53
N MET A 138 -57.37 -27.17 -7.26
CA MET A 138 -57.64 -28.13 -6.19
C MET A 138 -59.13 -28.30 -5.86
N GLN A 139 -59.94 -27.25 -6.00
CA GLN A 139 -61.36 -27.29 -5.64
C GLN A 139 -62.25 -27.78 -6.78
N ALA A 140 -62.00 -27.34 -8.01
CA ALA A 140 -62.89 -27.60 -9.13
C ALA A 140 -62.40 -28.73 -10.05
N VAL A 141 -61.10 -28.75 -10.36
CA VAL A 141 -60.58 -29.60 -11.45
C VAL A 141 -60.05 -30.93 -10.92
N VAL A 142 -59.23 -30.89 -9.86
CA VAL A 142 -58.52 -32.07 -9.33
C VAL A 142 -59.47 -33.18 -8.83
N PRO A 143 -60.58 -32.90 -8.13
CA PRO A 143 -61.48 -33.97 -7.68
C PRO A 143 -62.07 -34.77 -8.85
N ALA A 144 -62.64 -34.08 -9.84
CA ALA A 144 -63.23 -34.70 -11.04
C ALA A 144 -62.17 -35.43 -11.88
N LEU A 145 -60.98 -34.83 -12.04
CA LEU A 145 -59.88 -35.44 -12.76
C LEU A 145 -59.35 -36.69 -12.05
N SER A 146 -59.24 -36.67 -10.72
CA SER A 146 -58.75 -37.82 -9.95
C SER A 146 -59.71 -39.00 -10.04
N GLU A 147 -61.02 -38.74 -10.01
CA GLU A 147 -62.04 -39.77 -10.21
C GLU A 147 -62.01 -40.35 -11.62
N GLY A 148 -61.90 -39.49 -12.64
CA GLY A 148 -61.78 -39.93 -14.03
C GLY A 148 -60.52 -40.76 -14.29
N LEU A 149 -59.37 -40.32 -13.76
CA LEU A 149 -58.12 -41.09 -13.85
C LEU A 149 -58.24 -42.44 -13.15
N LEU A 150 -58.94 -42.52 -12.02
CA LEU A 150 -59.19 -43.80 -11.35
C LEU A 150 -60.06 -44.73 -12.22
N GLN A 151 -61.05 -44.20 -12.95
CA GLN A 151 -61.88 -44.98 -13.86
C GLN A 151 -61.11 -45.44 -15.10
N VAL A 152 -60.26 -44.59 -15.68
CA VAL A 152 -59.35 -44.98 -16.78
C VAL A 152 -58.47 -46.15 -16.34
N CYS A 153 -57.87 -46.09 -15.15
CA CYS A 153 -57.05 -47.17 -14.60
C CYS A 153 -57.82 -48.48 -14.39
N ARG A 154 -59.13 -48.43 -14.18
CA ARG A 154 -59.99 -49.62 -13.99
C ARG A 154 -60.41 -50.25 -15.31
N VAL A 155 -60.81 -49.42 -16.27
CA VAL A 155 -61.37 -49.88 -17.56
C VAL A 155 -60.26 -50.21 -18.56
N MET A 156 -59.10 -49.53 -18.46
CA MET A 156 -57.99 -49.62 -19.41
C MET A 156 -58.45 -49.61 -20.88
N PRO A 157 -59.10 -48.53 -21.33
CA PRO A 157 -59.55 -48.40 -22.71
C PRO A 157 -58.37 -48.32 -23.69
N GLU A 158 -58.63 -48.59 -24.97
CA GLU A 158 -57.62 -48.49 -26.04
C GLU A 158 -57.08 -47.06 -26.20
N ASP A 159 -57.96 -46.05 -26.03
CA ASP A 159 -57.56 -44.65 -25.92
C ASP A 159 -57.96 -44.06 -24.55
N PRO A 160 -56.99 -43.89 -23.62
CA PRO A 160 -57.25 -43.35 -22.29
C PRO A 160 -57.54 -41.85 -22.27
N VAL A 161 -57.09 -41.10 -23.30
CA VAL A 161 -57.27 -39.64 -23.33
C VAL A 161 -58.69 -39.31 -23.76
N ASP A 162 -59.17 -39.94 -24.83
CA ASP A 162 -60.53 -39.74 -25.33
C ASP A 162 -61.58 -40.19 -24.30
N PHE A 163 -61.39 -41.36 -23.68
CA PHE A 163 -62.26 -41.85 -22.62
C PHE A 163 -62.32 -40.88 -21.41
N LEU A 164 -61.17 -40.32 -21.02
CA LEU A 164 -61.13 -39.36 -19.92
C LEU A 164 -61.85 -38.05 -20.28
N ALA A 165 -61.72 -37.57 -21.52
CA ALA A 165 -62.41 -36.38 -21.99
C ALA A 165 -63.93 -36.57 -21.97
N GLU A 166 -64.42 -37.71 -22.47
CA GLU A 166 -65.85 -38.06 -22.42
C GLU A 166 -66.36 -38.14 -20.97
N PHE A 167 -65.60 -38.79 -20.08
CA PHE A 167 -65.93 -38.90 -18.67
C PHE A 167 -66.04 -37.51 -18.00
N LEU A 168 -65.08 -36.62 -18.23
CA LEU A 168 -65.08 -35.28 -17.66
C LEU A 168 -66.24 -34.43 -18.19
N LEU A 169 -66.60 -34.55 -19.46
CA LEU A 169 -67.76 -33.87 -20.05
C LEU A 169 -69.07 -34.34 -19.42
N ALA A 170 -69.22 -35.65 -19.17
CA ALA A 170 -70.38 -36.21 -18.51
C ALA A 170 -70.49 -35.72 -17.05
N GLU A 171 -69.38 -35.71 -16.29
CA GLU A 171 -69.38 -35.25 -14.90
C GLU A 171 -69.62 -33.74 -14.79
N ALA A 172 -69.12 -32.94 -15.73
CA ALA A 172 -69.40 -31.50 -15.81
C ALA A 172 -70.89 -31.20 -16.05
N GLN A 173 -71.55 -31.96 -16.93
CA GLN A 173 -73.00 -31.82 -17.16
C GLN A 173 -73.82 -32.21 -15.92
N LYS A 174 -73.40 -33.27 -15.22
CA LYS A 174 -74.04 -33.75 -14.00
C LYS A 174 -73.92 -32.74 -12.85
N THR A 175 -72.73 -32.17 -12.63
CA THR A 175 -72.49 -31.14 -11.62
C THR A 175 -73.23 -29.83 -11.91
N ALA A 176 -73.32 -29.41 -13.18
CA ALA A 176 -74.11 -28.25 -13.60
C ALA A 176 -75.61 -28.42 -13.32
N ASN A 177 -76.13 -29.64 -13.40
CA ASN A 177 -77.53 -29.96 -13.13
C ASN A 177 -77.86 -30.11 -11.63
N CYS A 178 -76.87 -30.06 -10.73
CA CYS A 178 -77.03 -30.26 -9.28
C CYS A 178 -76.82 -29.00 -8.42
N LEU A 179 -76.49 -27.84 -8.99
CA LEU A 179 -76.35 -26.59 -8.23
C LEU A 179 -77.72 -25.88 -8.11
N PRO A 180 -78.28 -25.66 -6.89
CA PRO A 180 -79.39 -24.75 -6.72
C PRO A 180 -78.92 -23.31 -6.99
N THR A 181 -79.63 -22.63 -7.89
CA THR A 181 -79.44 -21.23 -8.24
C THR A 181 -79.94 -20.33 -7.10
N GLU A 182 -79.16 -20.13 -6.04
CA GLU A 182 -79.47 -19.14 -5.00
C GLU A 182 -78.29 -18.18 -4.89
N LEU A 183 -78.56 -16.91 -5.22
CA LEU A 183 -77.69 -15.73 -5.01
C LEU A 183 -77.85 -15.23 -3.56
#